data_AF-A0A957Q390-F1
#
_entry.id   AF-A0A957Q390-F1
#
_cell.length_a   1.000
_cell.length_b   1.000
_cell.length_c   1.000
_cell.angle_alpha   90.00
_cell.angle_beta   90.00
_cell.angle_gamma   90.00
#
_symmetry.space_group_name_H-M   'P 1'
#
loop_
_entity.id
_entity.type
_entity.pdbx_description
1 polymer ?
#
loop_
_entity_poly.entity_id
_entity_poly.type
_entity_poly.pdbx_seq_one_letter_code
_entity_poly.pdbx_strand_id
1 'polypeptide(L)'
;MHRQVNAISGRLSLRPPQRQSLEILDRMVEITGLDQRVQARNRVSGRNSVSENADALAHLRDVIASEFPTVSDFERDFPSLCFALATGVGKTRLMGAFISYLYLAHGLRNFFVLAPNLTIYNKLITDFTPNTPKYVFKGIAEFAANLPVIVTGDNYASGIGTRDEVDRRTDGARQLQMLRDPRHSGDVHINIFNISKINSEVRGQRSPRIKRLSEYIGDSYFNYLAELPDLVLLMDESHRYRASAGIRAINELKPILGLELTATPFVEGTKGAIPFKNVIVDYPLGKAMEDGFVKEPAVVTRKNFNPAGMSPEEIERMKLEDGMRLHESVKVELETYARETSNPIVKPFLLVIARDTTHAGQLLALIQSDGFFEGRYKDKVIQVDSSRTGADEEEMIERLLKVEHPEEPTEIVIHVNM
;
A
#
# COMPACT_ATOMS: atom_id res chain seq x y z
N MET A 1 30.45 -0.40 0.02
CA MET A 1 29.57 -0.46 1.21
C MET A 1 28.64 0.76 1.24
N HIS A 2 27.38 0.58 0.84
CA HIS A 2 26.19 1.32 1.27
C HIS A 2 26.17 2.87 1.25
N ARG A 3 26.85 3.57 0.35
CA ARG A 3 26.79 5.07 0.31
C ARG A 3 25.35 5.56 0.14
N GLN A 4 24.63 5.00 -0.84
CA GLN A 4 23.24 5.42 -1.10
C GLN A 4 22.29 4.96 -0.01
N VAL A 5 22.43 3.73 0.49
CA VAL A 5 21.64 3.22 1.61
C VAL A 5 21.78 4.10 2.85
N ASN A 6 23.02 4.49 3.23
CA ASN A 6 23.26 5.36 4.38
C ASN A 6 22.69 6.77 4.15
N ALA A 7 22.89 7.33 2.97
CA ALA A 7 22.37 8.66 2.62
C ALA A 7 20.84 8.70 2.69
N ILE A 8 20.17 7.76 2.02
CA ILE A 8 18.71 7.64 2.00
C ILE A 8 18.16 7.35 3.41
N SER A 9 18.80 6.45 4.15
CA SER A 9 18.39 6.12 5.53
C SER A 9 18.41 7.34 6.44
N GLY A 10 19.47 8.16 6.35
CA GLY A 10 19.58 9.40 7.11
C GLY A 10 18.57 10.45 6.66
N ARG A 11 18.44 10.70 5.34
CA ARG A 11 17.54 11.73 4.79
C ARG A 11 16.08 11.44 5.07
N LEU A 12 15.65 10.18 4.95
CA LEU A 12 14.27 9.77 5.20
C LEU A 12 14.00 9.39 6.66
N SER A 13 15.03 9.45 7.53
CA SER A 13 14.95 9.03 8.94
C SER A 13 14.35 7.63 9.08
N LEU A 14 14.91 6.67 8.34
CA LEU A 14 14.42 5.30 8.34
C LEU A 14 14.64 4.66 9.71
N ARG A 15 13.59 4.00 10.22
CA ARG A 15 13.66 3.17 11.42
C ARG A 15 14.50 1.91 11.13
N PRO A 16 15.09 1.26 12.15
CA PRO A 16 15.86 0.02 11.99
C PRO A 16 15.25 -1.02 11.05
N PRO A 17 13.96 -1.43 11.15
CA PRO A 17 13.39 -2.41 10.22
C PRO A 17 13.31 -1.91 8.76
N GLN A 18 13.09 -0.62 8.55
CA GLN A 18 13.08 -0.01 7.22
C GLN A 18 14.49 0.06 6.63
N ARG A 19 15.49 0.43 7.45
CA ARG A 19 16.90 0.45 7.05
C ARG A 19 17.37 -0.97 6.69
N GLN A 20 17.09 -1.96 7.53
CA GLN A 20 17.42 -3.36 7.25
C GLN A 20 16.78 -3.83 5.94
N SER A 21 15.51 -3.47 5.70
CA SER A 21 14.84 -3.77 4.42
C SER A 21 15.56 -3.16 3.22
N LEU A 22 16.07 -1.92 3.36
CA LEU A 22 16.83 -1.25 2.31
C LEU A 22 18.21 -1.88 2.09
N GLU A 23 18.90 -2.29 3.15
CA GLU A 23 20.17 -3.02 3.08
C GLU A 23 20.00 -4.38 2.41
N ILE A 24 18.89 -5.07 2.67
CA ILE A 24 18.53 -6.33 2.01
C ILE A 24 18.22 -6.13 0.53
N LEU A 25 17.54 -5.04 0.16
CA LEU A 25 17.35 -4.69 -1.25
C LEU A 25 18.69 -4.43 -1.95
N ASP A 26 19.59 -3.66 -1.32
CA ASP A 26 20.94 -3.38 -1.84
C ASP A 26 21.74 -4.69 -2.07
N ARG A 27 21.72 -5.59 -1.08
CA ARG A 27 22.36 -6.91 -1.21
C ARG A 27 21.72 -7.76 -2.31
N MET A 28 20.40 -7.77 -2.40
CA MET A 28 19.68 -8.51 -3.44
C MET A 28 20.06 -8.03 -4.84
N VAL A 29 20.11 -6.72 -5.05
CA VAL A 29 20.48 -6.13 -6.33
C VAL A 29 21.92 -6.50 -6.71
N GLU A 30 22.83 -6.49 -5.74
CA GLU A 30 24.23 -6.89 -5.93
C GLU A 30 24.36 -8.35 -6.38
N ILE A 31 23.73 -9.29 -5.66
CA ILE A 31 23.90 -10.73 -5.94
C ILE A 31 23.15 -11.18 -7.21
N THR A 32 22.09 -10.47 -7.61
CA THR A 32 21.30 -10.82 -8.80
C THR A 32 21.75 -10.12 -10.08
N GLY A 33 22.67 -9.16 -9.98
CA GLY A 33 23.14 -8.41 -11.15
C GLY A 33 22.01 -7.65 -11.86
N LEU A 34 21.17 -6.92 -11.11
CA LEU A 34 20.02 -6.19 -11.68
C LEU A 34 20.43 -5.29 -12.84
N ASP A 35 21.54 -4.57 -12.72
CA ASP A 35 22.03 -3.64 -13.74
C ASP A 35 22.35 -4.37 -15.06
N GLN A 36 22.96 -5.55 -14.99
CA GLN A 36 23.23 -6.38 -16.16
C GLN A 36 21.93 -6.86 -16.81
N ARG A 37 20.92 -7.22 -16.00
CA ARG A 37 19.60 -7.63 -16.50
C ARG A 37 18.87 -6.49 -17.21
N VAL A 38 18.91 -5.28 -16.66
CA VAL A 38 18.36 -4.06 -17.30
C VAL A 38 19.08 -3.77 -18.62
N GLN A 39 20.42 -3.84 -18.64
CA GLN A 39 21.20 -3.67 -19.87
C GLN A 39 20.88 -4.73 -20.93
N ALA A 40 20.67 -5.98 -20.52
CA ALA A 40 20.27 -7.05 -21.42
C ALA A 40 18.91 -6.79 -22.05
N ARG A 41 17.90 -6.37 -21.26
CA ARG A 41 16.56 -6.02 -21.80
C ARG A 41 16.62 -4.84 -22.78
N ASN A 42 17.45 -3.83 -22.51
CA ASN A 42 17.65 -2.69 -23.41
C ASN A 42 18.22 -3.08 -24.80
N ARG A 43 19.07 -4.11 -24.85
CA ARG A 43 19.69 -4.59 -26.11
C ARG A 43 18.73 -5.38 -26.99
N VAL A 44 17.70 -5.99 -26.41
CA VAL A 44 16.69 -6.80 -27.11
C VAL A 44 15.50 -5.90 -27.47
N SER A 45 15.72 -4.90 -28.33
CA SER A 45 14.64 -4.11 -28.92
C SER A 45 13.97 -4.88 -30.07
N GLY A 46 13.08 -5.82 -29.74
CA GLY A 46 12.25 -6.50 -30.74
C GLY A 46 11.45 -7.67 -30.17
N ARG A 47 10.12 -7.46 -30.05
CA ARG A 47 8.92 -8.35 -29.94
C ARG A 47 8.97 -9.78 -29.35
N ASN A 48 10.13 -10.38 -29.09
CA ASN A 48 10.24 -11.66 -28.41
C ASN A 48 10.69 -11.38 -26.98
N SER A 49 9.68 -11.30 -26.12
CA SER A 49 9.82 -11.08 -24.69
C SER A 49 10.91 -11.97 -24.11
N VAL A 50 11.90 -11.35 -23.47
CA VAL A 50 12.59 -12.02 -22.36
C VAL A 50 11.57 -12.04 -21.21
N SER A 51 10.53 -12.88 -21.33
CA SER A 51 10.11 -13.61 -20.13
C SER A 51 11.39 -14.26 -19.67
N GLU A 52 11.84 -13.95 -18.45
CA GLU A 52 12.99 -14.65 -17.91
C GLU A 52 12.68 -16.14 -18.05
N ASN A 53 13.48 -16.85 -18.86
CA ASN A 53 13.26 -18.27 -19.06
C ASN A 53 13.17 -18.91 -17.66
N ALA A 54 12.31 -19.91 -17.47
CA ALA A 54 12.08 -20.51 -16.17
C ALA A 54 13.39 -20.91 -15.46
N ASP A 55 14.41 -21.30 -16.23
CA ASP A 55 15.76 -21.59 -15.74
C ASP A 55 16.48 -20.37 -15.16
N ALA A 56 16.35 -19.19 -15.79
CA ALA A 56 16.94 -17.94 -15.30
C ALA A 56 16.26 -17.48 -14.00
N LEU A 57 14.92 -17.60 -13.92
CA LEU A 57 14.19 -17.34 -12.68
C LEU A 57 14.57 -18.31 -11.57
N ALA A 58 14.68 -19.60 -11.88
CA ALA A 58 15.11 -20.61 -10.92
C ALA A 58 16.53 -20.32 -10.42
N HIS A 59 17.46 -19.97 -11.31
CA HIS A 59 18.81 -19.59 -10.93
C HIS A 59 18.84 -18.35 -10.04
N LEU A 60 18.09 -17.30 -10.37
CA LEU A 60 17.96 -16.10 -9.54
C LEU A 60 17.40 -16.42 -8.16
N ARG A 61 16.37 -17.27 -8.09
CA ARG A 61 15.81 -17.75 -6.83
C ARG A 61 16.86 -18.48 -6.01
N ASP A 62 17.63 -19.39 -6.62
CA ASP A 62 18.64 -20.19 -5.91
C ASP A 62 19.79 -19.30 -5.39
N VAL A 63 20.20 -18.28 -6.15
CA VAL A 63 21.17 -17.27 -5.69
C VAL A 63 20.63 -16.51 -4.48
N ILE A 64 19.38 -16.04 -4.52
CA ILE A 64 18.76 -15.35 -3.38
C ILE A 64 18.61 -16.28 -2.19
N ALA A 65 18.14 -17.50 -2.40
CA ALA A 65 17.92 -18.51 -1.36
C ALA A 65 19.21 -18.93 -0.64
N SER A 66 20.37 -18.78 -1.30
CA SER A 66 21.67 -19.04 -0.68
C SER A 66 22.00 -18.07 0.47
N GLU A 67 21.45 -16.86 0.46
CA GLU A 67 21.59 -15.87 1.54
C GLU A 67 20.30 -15.66 2.34
N PHE A 68 19.14 -15.90 1.71
CA PHE A 68 17.81 -15.71 2.29
C PHE A 68 16.97 -16.99 2.13
N PRO A 69 17.20 -18.04 2.95
CA PRO A 69 16.57 -19.35 2.79
C PRO A 69 15.03 -19.37 2.92
N THR A 70 14.44 -18.29 3.45
CA THR A 70 12.98 -18.11 3.53
C THR A 70 12.33 -17.91 2.16
N VAL A 71 13.12 -17.52 1.14
CA VAL A 71 12.66 -17.36 -0.25
C VAL A 71 12.79 -18.71 -0.97
N SER A 72 11.69 -19.46 -1.04
CA SER A 72 11.62 -20.78 -1.69
C SER A 72 10.91 -20.78 -3.05
N ASP A 73 10.16 -19.72 -3.36
CA ASP A 73 9.48 -19.50 -4.63
C ASP A 73 9.18 -18.00 -4.75
N PHE A 74 9.19 -17.42 -5.95
CA PHE A 74 8.78 -16.01 -6.15
C PHE A 74 7.26 -15.85 -6.24
N GLU A 75 6.53 -16.94 -6.49
CA GLU A 75 5.07 -16.99 -6.63
C GLU A 75 4.53 -16.06 -7.75
N ARG A 76 5.41 -15.73 -8.70
CA ARG A 76 5.25 -14.83 -9.84
C ARG A 76 6.15 -15.29 -10.99
N ASP A 77 5.82 -14.86 -12.20
CA ASP A 77 6.60 -15.15 -13.43
C ASP A 77 7.79 -14.18 -13.61
N PHE A 78 8.21 -13.54 -12.53
CA PHE A 78 9.32 -12.58 -12.43
C PHE A 78 9.86 -12.58 -10.99
N PRO A 79 11.07 -12.05 -10.72
CA PRO A 79 11.61 -12.00 -9.36
C PRO A 79 10.78 -11.07 -8.49
N SER A 80 10.10 -11.63 -7.48
CA SER A 80 9.21 -10.90 -6.58
C SER A 80 9.54 -11.26 -5.14
N LEU A 81 9.76 -10.25 -4.29
CA LEU A 81 10.20 -10.44 -2.91
C LEU A 81 9.27 -9.70 -1.95
N CYS A 82 8.91 -10.37 -0.85
CA CYS A 82 8.00 -9.85 0.15
C CYS A 82 8.73 -9.34 1.39
N PHE A 83 8.50 -8.07 1.69
CA PHE A 83 8.89 -7.38 2.91
C PHE A 83 7.69 -7.37 3.85
N ALA A 84 7.62 -8.39 4.72
CA ALA A 84 6.59 -8.52 5.72
C ALA A 84 6.92 -7.62 6.93
N LEU A 85 6.22 -6.50 7.04
CA LEU A 85 6.44 -5.48 8.07
C LEU A 85 5.13 -5.17 8.78
N ALA A 86 5.14 -5.22 10.10
CA ALA A 86 3.99 -4.87 10.92
C ALA A 86 3.38 -3.50 10.55
N THR A 87 2.05 -3.41 10.67
CA THR A 87 1.31 -2.17 10.43
C THR A 87 1.80 -1.08 11.38
N GLY A 88 2.00 0.14 10.87
CA GLY A 88 2.53 1.27 11.65
C GLY A 88 4.05 1.42 11.63
N VAL A 89 4.81 0.43 11.12
CA VAL A 89 6.28 0.53 10.98
C VAL A 89 6.71 1.48 9.85
N GLY A 90 5.80 1.75 8.90
CA GLY A 90 5.99 2.76 7.84
C GLY A 90 6.30 2.19 6.46
N LYS A 91 5.54 1.19 5.99
CA LYS A 91 5.67 0.56 4.66
C LYS A 91 5.70 1.58 3.52
N THR A 92 4.81 2.58 3.52
CA THR A 92 4.76 3.62 2.47
C THR A 92 6.04 4.47 2.42
N ARG A 93 6.66 4.77 3.56
CA ARG A 93 7.97 5.45 3.59
C ARG A 93 9.08 4.55 3.04
N LEU A 94 9.02 3.24 3.34
CA LEU A 94 9.95 2.27 2.78
C LEU A 94 9.82 2.16 1.24
N MET A 95 8.61 2.25 0.68
CA MET A 95 8.41 2.32 -0.77
C MET A 95 9.15 3.52 -1.38
N GLY A 96 9.02 4.71 -0.76
CA GLY A 96 9.78 5.90 -1.17
C GLY A 96 11.30 5.68 -1.09
N ALA A 97 11.78 4.98 -0.05
CA ALA A 97 13.19 4.63 0.08
C ALA A 97 13.67 3.66 -1.02
N PHE A 98 12.88 2.63 -1.35
CA PHE A 98 13.18 1.71 -2.45
C PHE A 98 13.27 2.42 -3.80
N ILE A 99 12.29 3.27 -4.11
CA ILE A 99 12.29 4.06 -5.35
C ILE A 99 13.51 4.98 -5.41
N SER A 100 13.79 5.70 -4.31
CA SER A 100 14.96 6.58 -4.22
C SER A 100 16.26 5.81 -4.42
N TYR A 101 16.38 4.63 -3.82
CA TYR A 101 17.58 3.79 -3.93
C TYR A 101 17.78 3.25 -5.35
N LEU A 102 16.75 2.64 -5.93
CA LEU A 102 16.83 2.08 -7.29
C LEU A 102 17.12 3.15 -8.34
N TYR A 103 16.59 4.37 -8.15
CA TYR A 103 16.92 5.50 -9.01
C TYR A 103 18.36 6.00 -8.77
N LEU A 104 18.76 6.31 -7.53
CA LEU A 104 20.03 6.96 -7.23
C LEU A 104 21.25 6.03 -7.34
N ALA A 105 21.08 4.73 -7.10
CA ALA A 105 22.15 3.74 -7.17
C ALA A 105 22.23 3.06 -8.55
N HIS A 106 21.09 2.82 -9.19
CA HIS A 106 20.99 1.97 -10.38
C HIS A 106 20.35 2.67 -11.60
N GLY A 107 19.84 3.88 -11.44
CA GLY A 107 19.28 4.67 -12.54
C GLY A 107 17.94 4.18 -13.08
N LEU A 108 17.22 3.32 -12.34
CA LEU A 108 15.86 2.88 -12.71
C LEU A 108 14.89 4.05 -12.58
N ARG A 109 14.03 4.23 -13.58
CA ARG A 109 13.15 5.41 -13.70
C ARG A 109 11.68 5.05 -13.74
N ASN A 110 11.35 3.81 -14.06
CA ASN A 110 9.98 3.38 -14.28
C ASN A 110 9.47 2.54 -13.12
N PHE A 111 8.53 3.11 -12.36
CA PHE A 111 7.94 2.46 -11.19
C PHE A 111 6.43 2.32 -11.36
N PHE A 112 5.90 1.17 -10.97
CA PHE A 112 4.47 0.88 -10.94
C PHE A 112 4.05 0.54 -9.51
N VAL A 113 3.21 1.36 -8.91
CA VAL A 113 2.71 1.21 -7.56
C VAL A 113 1.26 0.72 -7.61
N LEU A 114 1.04 -0.51 -7.14
CA LEU A 114 -0.26 -1.16 -7.14
C LEU A 114 -0.94 -1.01 -5.77
N ALA A 115 -2.18 -0.52 -5.81
CA ALA A 115 -3.06 -0.35 -4.65
C ALA A 115 -4.24 -1.36 -4.70
N PRO A 116 -4.69 -1.89 -3.56
CA PRO A 116 -5.69 -2.97 -3.53
C PRO A 116 -7.13 -2.44 -3.56
N ASN A 117 -7.33 -1.20 -3.11
CA ASN A 117 -8.64 -0.56 -3.02
C ASN A 117 -8.51 0.96 -3.22
N LEU A 118 -9.65 1.64 -3.35
CA LEU A 118 -9.70 3.07 -3.67
C LEU A 118 -9.13 3.94 -2.53
N THR A 119 -9.37 3.55 -1.28
CA THR A 119 -8.86 4.27 -0.09
C THR A 119 -7.32 4.29 -0.07
N ILE A 120 -6.68 3.13 -0.25
CA ILE A 120 -5.23 3.03 -0.31
C ILE A 120 -4.69 3.71 -1.57
N TYR A 121 -5.39 3.60 -2.71
CA TYR A 121 -5.02 4.30 -3.94
C TYR A 121 -4.96 5.83 -3.76
N ASN A 122 -6.00 6.45 -3.20
CA ASN A 122 -6.05 7.90 -2.96
C ASN A 122 -5.00 8.34 -1.92
N LYS A 123 -4.81 7.53 -0.88
CA LYS A 123 -3.74 7.75 0.11
C LYS A 123 -2.37 7.73 -0.56
N LEU A 124 -2.07 6.73 -1.39
CA LEU A 124 -0.79 6.63 -2.09
C LEU A 124 -0.57 7.82 -3.03
N ILE A 125 -1.59 8.26 -3.79
CA ILE A 125 -1.46 9.48 -4.59
C ILE A 125 -1.06 10.67 -3.72
N THR A 126 -1.71 10.86 -2.57
CA THR A 126 -1.40 11.94 -1.63
C THR A 126 0.01 11.84 -1.08
N ASP A 127 0.41 10.64 -0.64
CA ASP A 127 1.74 10.37 -0.06
C ASP A 127 2.87 10.53 -1.10
N PHE A 128 2.59 10.35 -2.39
CA PHE A 128 3.53 10.58 -3.49
C PHE A 128 3.44 11.99 -4.12
N THR A 129 2.48 12.80 -3.68
CA THR A 129 2.32 14.19 -4.15
C THR A 129 3.15 15.13 -3.27
N PRO A 130 3.97 16.04 -3.86
CA PRO A 130 4.75 17.02 -3.10
C PRO A 130 3.88 17.92 -2.21
N ASN A 131 4.51 18.55 -1.22
CA ASN A 131 3.87 19.50 -0.29
C ASN A 131 2.77 18.91 0.61
N THR A 132 2.65 17.58 0.70
CA THR A 132 1.81 16.91 1.69
C THR A 132 2.62 16.57 2.94
N PRO A 133 2.00 16.52 4.14
CA PRO A 133 2.72 16.17 5.38
C PRO A 133 3.41 14.80 5.34
N LYS A 134 2.87 13.88 4.53
CA LYS A 134 3.33 12.48 4.40
C LYS A 134 4.13 12.22 3.13
N TYR A 135 4.56 13.27 2.41
CA TYR A 135 5.32 13.12 1.17
C TYR A 135 6.54 12.19 1.33
N VAL A 136 6.56 11.10 0.57
CA VAL A 136 7.51 9.98 0.76
C VAL A 136 8.95 10.31 0.39
N PHE A 137 9.18 11.36 -0.41
CA PHE A 137 10.52 11.77 -0.86
C PHE A 137 11.06 12.99 -0.10
N LYS A 138 10.42 13.38 1.02
CA LYS A 138 10.87 14.52 1.83
C LYS A 138 12.32 14.30 2.30
N GLY A 139 13.24 15.12 1.78
CA GLY A 139 14.67 15.08 2.13
C GLY A 139 15.58 14.51 1.04
N ILE A 140 15.04 13.98 -0.05
CA ILE A 140 15.83 13.56 -1.23
C ILE A 140 16.05 14.77 -2.13
N ALA A 141 17.29 15.22 -2.26
CA ALA A 141 17.63 16.46 -2.95
C ALA A 141 17.35 16.39 -4.45
N GLU A 142 17.57 15.23 -5.05
CA GLU A 142 17.36 14.96 -6.47
C GLU A 142 15.88 15.07 -6.83
N PHE A 143 14.98 14.62 -5.95
CA PHE A 143 13.53 14.76 -6.13
C PHE A 143 13.01 16.15 -5.75
N ALA A 144 13.75 16.94 -4.98
CA ALA A 144 13.44 18.35 -4.79
C ALA A 144 13.79 19.19 -6.02
N ALA A 145 14.86 18.82 -6.74
CA ALA A 145 15.28 19.49 -7.97
C ALA A 145 14.45 19.05 -9.18
N ASN A 146 14.20 17.75 -9.33
CA ASN A 146 13.42 17.16 -10.41
C ASN A 146 12.35 16.24 -9.81
N LEU A 147 11.13 16.76 -9.68
CA LEU A 147 10.03 16.02 -9.09
C LEU A 147 9.66 14.80 -9.96
N PRO A 148 9.40 13.63 -9.38
CA PRO A 148 8.86 12.49 -10.11
C PRO A 148 7.51 12.84 -10.76
N VAL A 149 7.31 12.36 -11.98
CA VAL A 149 6.06 12.44 -12.72
C VAL A 149 5.10 11.38 -12.19
N ILE A 150 3.99 11.84 -11.58
CA ILE A 150 2.96 10.96 -11.04
C ILE A 150 1.90 10.69 -12.12
N VAL A 151 1.80 9.43 -12.54
CA VAL A 151 0.79 8.95 -13.48
C VAL A 151 -0.24 8.11 -12.74
N THR A 152 -1.51 8.41 -12.96
CA THR A 152 -2.64 7.78 -12.28
C THR A 152 -3.67 7.32 -13.30
N GLY A 153 -4.70 6.60 -12.83
CA GLY A 153 -5.85 6.23 -13.67
C GLY A 153 -6.62 7.41 -14.26
N ASP A 154 -6.34 8.64 -13.85
CA ASP A 154 -7.10 9.83 -14.26
C ASP A 154 -6.31 10.70 -15.25
N ASN A 155 -4.97 10.58 -15.31
CA ASN A 155 -4.12 11.40 -16.18
C ASN A 155 -3.28 10.61 -17.20
N TYR A 156 -3.24 9.27 -17.16
CA TYR A 156 -2.40 8.46 -18.07
C TYR A 156 -2.68 8.69 -19.56
N ALA A 157 -3.93 8.98 -19.92
CA ALA A 157 -4.34 9.22 -21.30
C ALA A 157 -3.77 10.52 -21.90
N SER A 158 -3.26 11.44 -21.07
CA SER A 158 -2.68 12.71 -21.53
C SER A 158 -1.30 12.58 -22.21
N GLY A 159 -0.71 11.37 -22.16
CA GLY A 159 0.64 11.10 -22.62
C GLY A 159 1.73 11.65 -21.69
N ILE A 160 1.39 12.19 -20.53
CA ILE A 160 2.38 12.72 -19.57
C ILE A 160 3.43 11.66 -19.17
N GLY A 161 3.04 10.39 -19.14
CA GLY A 161 3.93 9.27 -18.85
C GLY A 161 4.82 8.81 -20.00
N THR A 162 4.62 9.31 -21.22
CA THR A 162 5.30 8.85 -22.45
C THR A 162 6.07 9.96 -23.18
N ARG A 163 5.81 11.24 -22.85
CA ARG A 163 6.40 12.42 -23.54
C ARG A 163 7.93 12.43 -23.55
N ASP A 164 8.56 12.07 -22.43
CA ASP A 164 10.02 12.03 -22.29
C ASP A 164 10.68 10.93 -23.15
N GLU A 165 9.95 9.84 -23.48
CA GLU A 165 10.47 8.79 -24.37
C GLU A 165 10.32 9.14 -25.85
N VAL A 166 9.27 9.87 -26.21
CA VAL A 166 9.05 10.31 -27.60
C VAL A 166 10.11 11.34 -28.01
N ASP A 167 10.46 12.28 -27.12
CA ASP A 167 11.52 13.27 -27.35
C ASP A 167 12.93 12.64 -27.44
N ARG A 168 13.13 11.41 -26.93
CA ARG A 168 14.38 10.65 -27.13
C ARG A 168 14.48 9.97 -28.50
N ARG A 169 13.34 9.77 -29.18
CA ARG A 169 13.29 9.11 -30.51
C ARG A 169 13.44 10.08 -31.67
N THR A 170 13.32 11.39 -31.45
CA THR A 170 13.47 12.43 -32.47
C THR A 170 14.88 13.06 -32.42
N ASP A 171 15.62 12.93 -33.52
CA ASP A 171 17.02 13.41 -33.66
C ASP A 171 17.22 14.92 -33.38
N GLY A 172 16.15 15.71 -33.32
CA GLY A 172 16.18 17.17 -33.10
C GLY A 172 16.44 17.62 -31.66
N ALA A 173 16.30 16.75 -30.66
CA ALA A 173 16.47 17.12 -29.24
C ALA A 173 17.92 17.03 -28.71
N ARG A 174 18.87 16.57 -29.55
CA ARG A 174 20.29 16.43 -29.17
C ARG A 174 20.95 17.74 -28.75
N GLN A 175 20.46 18.89 -29.25
CA GLN A 175 21.09 20.18 -28.98
C GLN A 175 20.74 20.77 -27.61
N LEU A 176 19.57 20.44 -27.03
CA LEU A 176 19.24 20.78 -25.63
C LEU A 176 19.74 19.72 -24.62
N GLN A 177 19.96 18.49 -25.08
CA GLN A 177 20.45 17.40 -24.22
C GLN A 177 21.92 17.57 -23.81
N MET A 178 22.74 18.27 -24.60
CA MET A 178 24.14 18.54 -24.26
C MET A 178 24.33 19.51 -23.07
N LEU A 179 23.29 20.24 -22.67
CA LEU A 179 23.31 21.15 -21.51
C LEU A 179 22.77 20.50 -20.22
N ARG A 180 22.24 19.27 -20.29
CA ARG A 180 21.80 18.50 -19.13
C ARG A 180 22.84 17.43 -18.82
N ASP A 181 23.30 17.35 -17.57
CA ASP A 181 24.16 16.26 -17.09
C ASP A 181 23.50 14.91 -17.49
N PRO A 182 24.21 13.96 -18.11
CA PRO A 182 23.67 12.64 -18.46
C PRO A 182 23.03 11.89 -17.29
N ARG A 183 23.40 12.22 -16.04
CA ARG A 183 22.76 11.68 -14.82
C ARG A 183 21.43 12.36 -14.47
N HIS A 184 21.12 13.49 -15.11
CA HIS A 184 19.95 14.33 -14.91
C HIS A 184 19.02 14.41 -16.14
N SER A 185 19.25 13.57 -17.17
CA SER A 185 18.35 13.48 -18.32
C SER A 185 17.29 12.40 -18.12
N GLY A 186 16.09 12.80 -17.71
CA GLY A 186 14.87 11.98 -17.72
C GLY A 186 14.12 12.06 -16.41
N ASP A 187 12.81 12.26 -16.51
CA ASP A 187 11.96 12.28 -15.34
C ASP A 187 11.83 10.85 -14.75
N VAL A 188 11.58 10.75 -13.43
CA VAL A 188 11.22 9.48 -12.78
C VAL A 188 9.71 9.33 -12.87
N HIS A 189 9.23 8.23 -13.43
CA HIS A 189 7.82 7.98 -13.65
C HIS A 189 7.28 7.02 -12.60
N ILE A 190 6.27 7.47 -11.84
CA ILE A 190 5.60 6.67 -10.81
C ILE A 190 4.15 6.50 -11.20
N ASN A 191 3.81 5.28 -11.61
CA ASN A 191 2.50 4.87 -12.08
C ASN A 191 1.69 4.29 -10.91
N ILE A 192 0.75 5.04 -10.34
CA ILE A 192 -0.09 4.57 -9.23
C ILE A 192 -1.43 4.11 -9.80
N PHE A 193 -1.78 2.84 -9.61
CA PHE A 193 -3.03 2.26 -10.10
C PHE A 193 -3.68 1.33 -9.07
N ASN A 194 -5.02 1.32 -9.07
CA ASN A 194 -5.79 0.34 -8.33
C ASN A 194 -5.93 -0.95 -9.17
N ILE A 195 -5.76 -2.12 -8.54
CA ILE A 195 -5.93 -3.43 -9.19
C ILE A 195 -7.28 -3.58 -9.91
N SER A 196 -8.37 -3.02 -9.40
CA SER A 196 -9.68 -3.06 -10.05
C SER A 196 -9.72 -2.32 -11.40
N LYS A 197 -8.90 -1.27 -11.57
CA LYS A 197 -8.75 -0.54 -12.85
C LYS A 197 -7.97 -1.36 -13.89
N ILE A 198 -7.24 -2.40 -13.47
CA ILE A 198 -6.45 -3.31 -14.33
C ILE A 198 -7.24 -4.59 -14.63
N ASN A 199 -7.98 -5.11 -13.63
CA ASN A 199 -8.71 -6.38 -13.67
C ASN A 199 -10.10 -6.31 -14.32
N SER A 200 -10.52 -5.19 -14.93
CA SER A 200 -11.89 -5.06 -15.45
C SER A 200 -12.13 -5.85 -16.75
N GLU A 201 -12.01 -7.17 -16.70
CA GLU A 201 -12.85 -8.11 -17.42
C GLU A 201 -14.05 -8.42 -16.52
N VAL A 202 -15.02 -7.50 -16.40
CA VAL A 202 -16.24 -7.80 -15.64
C VAL A 202 -17.45 -7.42 -16.49
N ARG A 203 -18.16 -8.48 -16.93
CA ARG A 203 -19.56 -8.48 -17.41
C ARG A 203 -19.84 -7.52 -18.58
N GLY A 204 -19.43 -7.91 -19.77
CA GLY A 204 -19.88 -7.31 -21.04
C GLY A 204 -18.75 -6.71 -21.88
N GLN A 205 -18.21 -7.51 -22.79
CA GLN A 205 -17.54 -7.14 -24.06
C GLN A 205 -16.66 -5.86 -24.14
N ARG A 206 -16.00 -5.39 -23.08
CA ARG A 206 -15.06 -4.26 -23.19
C ARG A 206 -13.84 -4.42 -22.27
N SER A 207 -12.65 -4.48 -22.88
CA SER A 207 -11.36 -4.53 -22.20
C SER A 207 -11.16 -3.35 -21.22
N PRO A 208 -10.34 -3.51 -20.16
CA PRO A 208 -9.98 -2.44 -19.24
C PRO A 208 -9.49 -1.18 -19.96
N ARG A 209 -9.84 0.02 -19.46
CA ARG A 209 -9.48 1.29 -20.13
C ARG A 209 -7.97 1.44 -20.38
N ILE A 210 -7.13 0.96 -19.44
CA ILE A 210 -5.67 0.95 -19.57
C ILE A 210 -5.15 -0.03 -20.65
N LYS A 211 -5.95 -1.05 -20.96
CA LYS A 211 -5.70 -2.06 -22.01
C LYS A 211 -6.35 -1.68 -23.36
N ARG A 212 -6.97 -0.50 -23.47
CA ARG A 212 -7.50 0.02 -24.75
C ARG A 212 -6.44 0.84 -25.45
N LEU A 213 -6.49 0.85 -26.78
CA LEU A 213 -5.66 1.72 -27.61
C LEU A 213 -5.82 3.18 -27.15
N SER A 214 -4.70 3.83 -26.85
CA SER A 214 -4.63 5.27 -26.64
C SER A 214 -4.24 5.95 -27.95
N GLU A 215 -5.01 6.94 -28.38
CA GLU A 215 -4.74 7.71 -29.60
C GLU A 215 -3.37 8.41 -29.56
N TYR A 216 -2.88 8.79 -28.37
CA TYR A 216 -1.59 9.44 -28.19
C TYR A 216 -0.39 8.48 -28.15
N ILE A 217 -0.63 7.18 -27.89
CA ILE A 217 0.43 6.18 -27.68
C ILE A 217 0.50 5.20 -28.86
N GLY A 218 -0.60 5.02 -29.59
CA GLY A 218 -0.70 4.04 -30.68
C GLY A 218 -0.83 2.58 -30.19
N ASP A 219 -0.75 2.35 -28.88
CA ASP A 219 -0.95 1.08 -28.18
C ASP A 219 -1.68 1.32 -26.84
N SER A 220 -1.99 0.27 -26.09
CA SER A 220 -2.51 0.39 -24.73
C SER A 220 -1.42 0.83 -23.75
N TYR A 221 -1.77 1.67 -22.77
CA TYR A 221 -0.82 2.13 -21.74
C TYR A 221 -0.23 0.96 -20.96
N PHE A 222 -1.00 -0.11 -20.78
CA PHE A 222 -0.54 -1.34 -20.18
C PHE A 222 0.58 -2.01 -20.99
N ASN A 223 0.43 -2.10 -22.32
CA ASN A 223 1.46 -2.66 -23.19
C ASN A 223 2.72 -1.79 -23.18
N TYR A 224 2.55 -0.45 -23.24
CA TYR A 224 3.66 0.49 -23.06
C TYR A 224 4.47 0.18 -21.79
N LEU A 225 3.79 0.07 -20.63
CA LEU A 225 4.46 -0.27 -19.37
C LEU A 225 5.17 -1.63 -19.43
N ALA A 226 4.52 -2.64 -19.99
CA ALA A 226 5.09 -3.98 -20.11
C ALA A 226 6.32 -4.06 -21.04
N GLU A 227 6.50 -3.08 -21.92
CA GLU A 227 7.68 -2.97 -22.79
C GLU A 227 8.85 -2.22 -22.13
N LEU A 228 8.63 -1.58 -20.97
CA LEU A 228 9.69 -0.83 -20.28
C LEU A 228 10.76 -1.79 -19.70
N PRO A 229 12.04 -1.61 -20.06
CA PRO A 229 13.11 -2.55 -19.72
C PRO A 229 13.51 -2.53 -18.23
N ASP A 230 13.22 -1.44 -17.52
CA ASP A 230 13.55 -1.20 -16.12
C ASP A 230 12.32 -1.07 -15.21
N LEU A 231 11.14 -1.53 -15.64
CA LEU A 231 9.91 -1.42 -14.86
C LEU A 231 9.99 -2.17 -13.53
N VAL A 232 9.88 -1.46 -12.41
CA VAL A 232 9.79 -2.04 -11.06
C VAL A 232 8.36 -1.97 -10.55
N LEU A 233 7.84 -3.10 -10.08
CA LEU A 233 6.50 -3.20 -9.50
C LEU A 233 6.58 -3.14 -7.96
N LEU A 234 5.86 -2.22 -7.34
CA LEU A 234 5.67 -2.14 -5.90
C LEU A 234 4.21 -2.46 -5.56
N MET A 235 3.99 -3.36 -4.61
CA MET A 235 2.66 -3.85 -4.23
C MET A 235 2.40 -3.59 -2.75
N ASP A 236 1.49 -2.66 -2.44
CA ASP A 236 1.04 -2.42 -1.06
C ASP A 236 -0.10 -3.36 -0.68
N GLU A 237 -0.06 -3.90 0.54
CA GLU A 237 -0.94 -4.96 1.04
C GLU A 237 -1.00 -6.19 0.10
N SER A 238 0.18 -6.74 -0.22
CA SER A 238 0.33 -7.72 -1.30
C SER A 238 -0.48 -9.01 -1.14
N HIS A 239 -0.94 -9.33 0.07
CA HIS A 239 -1.88 -10.42 0.35
C HIS A 239 -3.20 -10.31 -0.42
N ARG A 240 -3.58 -9.10 -0.86
CA ARG A 240 -4.77 -8.88 -1.68
C ARG A 240 -4.61 -9.28 -3.15
N TYR A 241 -3.38 -9.48 -3.64
CA TYR A 241 -3.11 -9.76 -5.07
C TYR A 241 -2.80 -11.22 -5.39
N ARG A 242 -3.12 -12.13 -4.47
CA ARG A 242 -2.84 -13.57 -4.64
C ARG A 242 -4.04 -14.35 -5.21
N ALA A 243 -5.12 -13.67 -5.60
CA ALA A 243 -6.25 -14.25 -6.33
C ALA A 243 -5.98 -14.36 -7.85
N SER A 244 -6.51 -15.42 -8.47
CA SER A 244 -6.15 -15.86 -9.84
C SER A 244 -6.26 -14.80 -10.95
N ALA A 245 -7.25 -13.92 -10.90
CA ALA A 245 -7.41 -12.85 -11.91
C ALA A 245 -6.36 -11.74 -11.76
N GLY A 246 -6.05 -11.33 -10.52
CA GLY A 246 -5.03 -10.31 -10.24
C GLY A 246 -3.61 -10.77 -10.54
N ILE A 247 -3.32 -12.05 -10.30
CA ILE A 247 -2.00 -12.63 -10.60
C ILE A 247 -1.68 -12.54 -12.09
N ARG A 248 -2.64 -12.89 -12.97
CA ARG A 248 -2.42 -12.86 -14.42
C ARG A 248 -2.07 -11.46 -14.93
N ALA A 249 -2.87 -10.45 -14.54
CA ALA A 249 -2.64 -9.07 -14.96
C ALA A 249 -1.29 -8.53 -14.45
N ILE A 250 -0.85 -8.95 -13.27
CA ILE A 250 0.46 -8.57 -12.71
C ILE A 250 1.61 -9.24 -13.48
N ASN A 251 1.50 -10.54 -13.78
CA ASN A 251 2.53 -11.26 -14.54
C ASN A 251 2.68 -10.74 -15.97
N GLU A 252 1.58 -10.29 -16.60
CA GLU A 252 1.60 -9.68 -17.94
C GLU A 252 2.41 -8.37 -18.01
N LEU A 253 2.62 -7.65 -16.90
CA LEU A 253 3.47 -6.44 -16.85
C LEU A 253 4.95 -6.75 -17.00
N LYS A 254 5.38 -8.01 -16.75
CA LYS A 254 6.77 -8.47 -16.89
C LYS A 254 7.82 -7.52 -16.26
N PRO A 255 7.62 -7.03 -15.02
CA PRO A 255 8.58 -6.11 -14.40
C PRO A 255 9.97 -6.77 -14.25
N ILE A 256 11.02 -5.95 -14.14
CA ILE A 256 12.37 -6.43 -13.84
C ILE A 256 12.48 -6.93 -12.39
N LEU A 257 11.67 -6.35 -11.49
CA LEU A 257 11.66 -6.64 -10.06
C LEU A 257 10.29 -6.33 -9.46
N GLY A 258 9.79 -7.22 -8.61
CA GLY A 258 8.63 -7.02 -7.75
C GLY A 258 9.02 -6.82 -6.28
N LEU A 259 8.49 -5.78 -5.66
CA LEU A 259 8.65 -5.46 -4.24
C LEU A 259 7.29 -5.48 -3.58
N GLU A 260 7.03 -6.53 -2.81
CA GLU A 260 5.79 -6.73 -2.07
C GLU A 260 5.93 -6.19 -0.65
N LEU A 261 4.96 -5.41 -0.19
CA LEU A 261 4.87 -4.94 1.20
C LEU A 261 3.53 -5.38 1.79
N THR A 262 3.58 -6.06 2.93
CA THR A 262 2.36 -6.51 3.63
C THR A 262 2.65 -6.63 5.13
N ALA A 263 1.62 -6.54 5.97
CA ALA A 263 1.73 -6.93 7.38
C ALA A 263 1.33 -8.40 7.61
N THR A 264 0.70 -9.02 6.62
CA THR A 264 0.12 -10.36 6.67
C THR A 264 0.65 -11.17 5.49
N PRO A 265 1.80 -11.84 5.62
CA PRO A 265 2.43 -12.59 4.52
C PRO A 265 1.80 -13.97 4.33
N PHE A 266 0.48 -14.03 4.25
CA PHE A 266 -0.29 -15.25 4.02
C PHE A 266 -1.59 -14.95 3.29
N VAL A 267 -2.16 -15.98 2.66
CA VAL A 267 -3.54 -15.97 2.16
C VAL A 267 -4.41 -16.89 3.00
N GLU A 268 -5.70 -16.57 3.13
CA GLU A 268 -6.66 -17.47 3.72
C GLU A 268 -7.06 -18.55 2.71
N GLY A 269 -6.74 -19.81 3.02
CA GLY A 269 -7.19 -20.97 2.28
C GLY A 269 -8.35 -21.69 2.99
N THR A 270 -8.98 -22.65 2.31
CA THR A 270 -10.08 -23.46 2.85
C THR A 270 -9.70 -24.27 4.09
N LYS A 271 -8.41 -24.58 4.26
CA LYS A 271 -7.85 -25.36 5.38
C LYS A 271 -7.03 -24.53 6.36
N GLY A 272 -7.01 -23.20 6.21
CA GLY A 272 -6.22 -22.28 7.04
C GLY A 272 -5.30 -21.38 6.24
N ALA A 273 -4.47 -20.62 6.95
CA ALA A 273 -3.53 -19.67 6.37
C ALA A 273 -2.42 -20.38 5.59
N ILE A 274 -2.18 -19.94 4.35
CA ILE A 274 -1.09 -20.42 3.49
C ILE A 274 -0.03 -19.31 3.46
N PRO A 275 1.14 -19.51 4.07
CA PRO A 275 2.19 -18.50 4.12
C PRO A 275 2.80 -18.28 2.72
N PHE A 276 3.31 -17.07 2.49
CA PHE A 276 4.06 -16.77 1.29
C PHE A 276 5.41 -17.50 1.29
N LYS A 277 5.87 -17.83 0.09
CA LYS A 277 7.15 -18.49 -0.16
C LYS A 277 8.24 -17.51 -0.56
N ASN A 278 7.90 -16.23 -0.79
CA ASN A 278 8.82 -15.20 -1.23
C ASN A 278 9.17 -14.16 -0.14
N VAL A 279 8.96 -14.47 1.14
CA VAL A 279 9.27 -13.55 2.24
C VAL A 279 10.78 -13.43 2.42
N ILE A 280 11.33 -12.24 2.20
CA ILE A 280 12.76 -11.95 2.39
C ILE A 280 13.04 -11.17 3.69
N VAL A 281 12.06 -10.40 4.16
CA VAL A 281 12.08 -9.75 5.47
C VAL A 281 10.83 -10.13 6.23
N ASP A 282 11.01 -10.60 7.45
CA ASP A 282 9.91 -10.82 8.40
C ASP A 282 10.13 -9.98 9.66
N TYR A 283 9.25 -9.00 9.86
CA TYR A 283 9.23 -8.10 11.00
C TYR A 283 7.81 -8.06 11.59
N PRO A 284 7.47 -9.07 12.41
CA PRO A 284 6.10 -9.28 12.89
C PRO A 284 5.69 -8.24 13.93
N LEU A 285 4.39 -8.18 14.22
CA LEU A 285 3.81 -7.21 15.16
C LEU A 285 4.42 -7.32 16.57
N GLY A 286 4.68 -8.54 17.06
CA GLY A 286 5.30 -8.74 18.37
C GLY A 286 6.66 -8.05 18.49
N LYS A 287 7.52 -8.20 17.47
CA LYS A 287 8.82 -7.51 17.42
C LYS A 287 8.67 -5.99 17.29
N ALA A 288 7.69 -5.53 16.50
CA ALA A 288 7.41 -4.11 16.39
C ALA A 288 6.94 -3.47 17.72
N MET A 289 6.23 -4.24 18.57
CA MET A 289 5.84 -3.84 19.92
C MET A 289 7.05 -3.83 20.85
N GLU A 290 7.88 -4.89 20.85
CA GLU A 290 9.12 -4.97 21.65
C GLU A 290 10.07 -3.81 21.36
N ASP A 291 10.20 -3.43 20.08
CA ASP A 291 11.04 -2.30 19.65
C ASP A 291 10.38 -0.92 19.85
N GLY A 292 9.14 -0.86 20.35
CA GLY A 292 8.42 0.38 20.66
C GLY A 292 7.97 1.20 19.43
N PHE A 293 7.86 0.58 18.25
CA PHE A 293 7.46 1.28 17.03
C PHE A 293 5.95 1.37 16.82
N VAL A 294 5.18 0.53 17.52
CA VAL A 294 3.73 0.50 17.51
C VAL A 294 3.18 0.63 18.93
N LYS A 295 1.92 1.05 19.04
CA LYS A 295 1.25 1.12 20.35
C LYS A 295 0.96 -0.28 20.88
N GLU A 296 1.10 -0.46 22.18
CA GLU A 296 0.67 -1.68 22.85
C GLU A 296 -0.85 -1.67 23.04
N PRO A 297 -1.57 -2.70 22.55
CA PRO A 297 -3.00 -2.81 22.78
C PRO A 297 -3.28 -3.17 24.24
N ALA A 298 -4.20 -2.45 24.89
CA ALA A 298 -4.72 -2.81 26.20
C ALA A 298 -5.94 -3.73 26.04
N VAL A 299 -5.91 -4.91 26.66
CA VAL A 299 -7.05 -5.83 26.69
C VAL A 299 -7.83 -5.59 27.98
N VAL A 300 -9.07 -5.12 27.85
CA VAL A 300 -9.96 -4.87 28.99
C VAL A 300 -10.90 -6.05 29.17
N THR A 301 -10.99 -6.55 30.40
CA THR A 301 -11.86 -7.69 30.76
C THR A 301 -12.66 -7.37 32.03
N ARG A 302 -13.84 -7.99 32.15
CA ARG A 302 -14.60 -7.95 33.41
C ARG A 302 -14.04 -8.98 34.39
N LYS A 303 -13.69 -8.52 35.59
CA LYS A 303 -13.29 -9.39 36.70
C LYS A 303 -14.45 -10.33 37.06
N ASN A 304 -14.15 -11.63 37.19
CA ASN A 304 -15.11 -12.67 37.57
C ASN A 304 -16.32 -12.81 36.62
N PHE A 305 -16.17 -12.47 35.34
CA PHE A 305 -17.23 -12.66 34.36
C PHE A 305 -17.58 -14.15 34.19
N ASN A 306 -18.86 -14.49 34.30
CA ASN A 306 -19.38 -15.81 34.04
C ASN A 306 -20.53 -15.73 33.01
N PRO A 307 -20.36 -16.26 31.79
CA PRO A 307 -21.40 -16.22 30.76
C PRO A 307 -22.51 -17.26 30.97
N ALA A 308 -22.39 -18.16 31.95
CA ALA A 308 -23.36 -19.23 32.16
C ALA A 308 -24.75 -18.66 32.48
N GLY A 309 -25.75 -19.05 31.68
CA GLY A 309 -27.14 -18.62 31.84
C GLY A 309 -27.49 -17.29 31.18
N MET A 310 -26.53 -16.61 30.54
CA MET A 310 -26.78 -15.39 29.77
C MET A 310 -27.04 -15.71 28.30
N SER A 311 -27.94 -14.95 27.68
CA SER A 311 -28.13 -14.99 26.22
C SER A 311 -26.94 -14.34 25.50
N PRO A 312 -26.67 -14.71 24.23
CA PRO A 312 -25.66 -14.03 23.41
C PRO A 312 -25.90 -12.51 23.32
N GLU A 313 -27.15 -12.09 23.22
CA GLU A 313 -27.57 -10.69 23.12
C GLU A 313 -27.29 -9.92 24.42
N GLU A 314 -27.51 -10.55 25.59
CA GLU A 314 -27.18 -9.96 26.88
C GLU A 314 -25.67 -9.75 27.05
N ILE A 315 -24.88 -10.74 26.63
CA ILE A 315 -23.41 -10.66 26.66
C ILE A 315 -22.92 -9.57 25.70
N GLU A 316 -23.52 -9.45 24.52
CA GLU A 316 -23.16 -8.44 23.53
C GLU A 316 -23.50 -7.02 24.00
N ARG A 317 -24.71 -6.82 24.51
CA ARG A 317 -25.12 -5.55 25.12
C ARG A 317 -24.18 -5.15 26.24
N MET A 318 -23.80 -6.11 27.09
CA MET A 318 -22.84 -5.89 28.16
C MET A 318 -21.46 -5.42 27.64
N LYS A 319 -20.94 -6.05 26.59
CA LYS A 319 -19.68 -5.66 25.94
C LYS A 319 -19.75 -4.24 25.36
N LEU A 320 -20.86 -3.89 24.70
CA LEU A 320 -21.07 -2.55 24.16
C LEU A 320 -21.12 -1.49 25.26
N GLU A 321 -21.88 -1.75 26.33
CA GLU A 321 -21.98 -0.84 27.47
C GLU A 321 -20.62 -0.63 28.16
N ASP A 322 -19.81 -1.68 28.30
CA ASP A 322 -18.45 -1.56 28.83
C ASP A 322 -17.54 -0.76 27.91
N GLY A 323 -17.57 -1.04 26.61
CA GLY A 323 -16.82 -0.30 25.61
C GLY A 323 -17.15 1.19 25.63
N MET A 324 -18.43 1.53 25.77
CA MET A 324 -18.86 2.93 25.88
C MET A 324 -18.43 3.61 27.18
N ARG A 325 -18.49 2.91 28.31
CA ARG A 325 -17.99 3.46 29.59
C ARG A 325 -16.50 3.74 29.52
N LEU A 326 -15.73 2.84 28.93
CA LEU A 326 -14.29 3.03 28.71
C LEU A 326 -14.04 4.20 27.75
N HIS A 327 -14.76 4.27 26.64
CA HIS A 327 -14.68 5.37 25.67
C HIS A 327 -14.89 6.74 26.34
N GLU A 328 -15.93 6.88 27.17
CA GLU A 328 -16.20 8.12 27.90
C GLU A 328 -15.08 8.46 28.91
N SER A 329 -14.54 7.47 29.62
CA SER A 329 -13.38 7.69 30.53
C SER A 329 -12.15 8.17 29.74
N VAL A 330 -11.79 7.45 28.68
CA VAL A 330 -10.63 7.75 27.84
C VAL A 330 -10.76 9.12 27.18
N LYS A 331 -11.97 9.52 26.77
CA LYS A 331 -12.25 10.85 26.22
C LYS A 331 -11.91 11.96 27.20
N VAL A 332 -12.35 11.83 28.46
CA VAL A 332 -12.03 12.81 29.52
C VAL A 332 -10.54 12.82 29.84
N GLU A 333 -9.90 11.65 29.93
CA GLU A 333 -8.46 11.53 30.19
C GLU A 333 -7.62 12.15 29.08
N LEU A 334 -7.94 11.89 27.80
CA LEU A 334 -7.26 12.48 26.66
C LEU A 334 -7.41 14.00 26.62
N GLU A 335 -8.60 14.52 26.90
CA GLU A 335 -8.83 15.96 26.95
C GLU A 335 -8.07 16.63 28.10
N THR A 336 -8.07 16.01 29.28
CA THR A 336 -7.33 16.49 30.45
C THR A 336 -5.84 16.52 30.16
N TYR A 337 -5.29 15.41 29.65
CA TYR A 337 -3.89 15.31 29.28
C TYR A 337 -3.50 16.35 28.22
N ALA A 338 -4.30 16.51 27.17
CA ALA A 338 -4.05 17.49 26.11
C ALA A 338 -3.98 18.92 26.66
N ARG A 339 -4.91 19.29 27.57
CA ARG A 339 -4.94 20.61 28.21
C ARG A 339 -3.76 20.84 29.15
N GLU A 340 -3.42 19.86 29.98
CA GLU A 340 -2.31 19.96 30.93
C GLU A 340 -0.94 20.03 30.24
N THR A 341 -0.78 19.32 29.11
CA THR A 341 0.49 19.26 28.37
C THR A 341 0.55 20.22 27.18
N SER A 342 -0.50 21.01 26.95
CA SER A 342 -0.64 21.89 25.78
C SER A 342 -0.50 21.16 24.43
N ASN A 343 -0.92 19.90 24.38
CA ASN A 343 -0.99 19.11 23.15
C ASN A 343 -2.35 19.29 22.45
N PRO A 344 -2.45 19.01 21.14
CA PRO A 344 -3.73 18.99 20.44
C PRO A 344 -4.71 17.98 21.09
N ILE A 345 -5.97 18.38 21.24
CA ILE A 345 -7.03 17.50 21.72
C ILE A 345 -7.25 16.41 20.67
N VAL A 346 -7.17 15.15 21.11
CA VAL A 346 -7.46 13.98 20.28
C VAL A 346 -8.87 13.51 20.61
N LYS A 347 -9.72 13.38 19.59
CA LYS A 347 -11.06 12.81 19.73
C LYS A 347 -10.98 11.29 19.56
N PRO A 348 -11.23 10.47 20.60
CA PRO A 348 -11.36 9.03 20.43
C PRO A 348 -12.70 8.68 19.77
N PHE A 349 -12.79 7.47 19.22
CA PHE A 349 -14.04 6.88 18.74
C PHE A 349 -14.01 5.36 18.98
N LEU A 350 -15.18 4.73 19.07
CA LEU A 350 -15.34 3.30 19.26
C LEU A 350 -15.58 2.60 17.92
N LEU A 351 -14.79 1.57 17.62
CA LEU A 351 -15.04 0.67 16.49
C LEU A 351 -15.70 -0.62 16.99
N VAL A 352 -16.85 -0.97 16.41
CA VAL A 352 -17.62 -2.18 16.72
C VAL A 352 -17.62 -3.09 15.50
N ILE A 353 -17.08 -4.31 15.62
CA ILE A 353 -17.03 -5.27 14.52
C ILE A 353 -18.27 -6.16 14.55
N ALA A 354 -19.12 -6.02 13.54
CA ALA A 354 -20.30 -6.83 13.32
C ALA A 354 -19.97 -8.09 12.50
N ARG A 355 -20.85 -9.10 12.59
CA ARG A 355 -20.69 -10.39 11.91
C ARG A 355 -21.05 -10.31 10.43
N ASP A 356 -22.11 -9.58 10.15
CA ASP A 356 -22.70 -9.38 8.83
C ASP A 356 -23.54 -8.09 8.85
N THR A 357 -24.07 -7.71 7.69
CA THR A 357 -24.87 -6.49 7.52
C THR A 357 -26.18 -6.50 8.30
N THR A 358 -26.78 -7.68 8.54
CA THR A 358 -28.00 -7.81 9.35
C THR A 358 -27.68 -7.52 10.80
N HIS A 359 -26.60 -8.11 11.32
CA HIS A 359 -26.11 -7.87 12.67
C HIS A 359 -25.72 -6.40 12.86
N ALA A 360 -25.04 -5.80 11.88
CA ALA A 360 -24.69 -4.37 11.93
C ALA A 360 -25.94 -3.46 12.05
N GLY A 361 -27.00 -3.77 11.30
CA GLY A 361 -28.28 -3.04 11.40
C GLY A 361 -28.96 -3.19 12.77
N GLN A 362 -28.88 -4.37 13.39
CA GLN A 362 -29.40 -4.59 14.74
C GLN A 362 -28.64 -3.79 15.79
N LEU A 363 -27.31 -3.77 15.70
CA LEU A 363 -26.45 -2.97 16.57
C LEU A 363 -26.71 -1.48 16.40
N LEU A 364 -26.88 -1.02 15.15
CA LEU A 364 -27.23 0.36 14.85
C LEU A 364 -28.54 0.76 15.53
N ALA A 365 -29.61 -0.04 15.34
CA ALA A 365 -30.91 0.22 15.95
C ALA A 365 -30.85 0.22 17.49
N LEU A 366 -30.08 -0.68 18.10
CA LEU A 366 -29.86 -0.72 19.54
C LEU A 366 -29.17 0.57 20.03
N ILE A 367 -28.05 0.96 19.41
CA ILE A 367 -27.26 2.14 19.80
C ILE A 367 -28.07 3.43 19.61
N GLN A 368 -28.96 3.47 18.62
CA GLN A 368 -29.85 4.61 18.36
C GLN A 368 -31.08 4.67 19.26
N SER A 369 -31.38 3.61 20.00
CA SER A 369 -32.55 3.54 20.86
C SER A 369 -32.37 4.35 22.15
N ASP A 370 -33.49 4.83 22.71
CA ASP A 370 -33.50 5.49 24.02
C ASP A 370 -33.07 4.53 25.15
N GLY A 371 -33.20 3.21 24.91
CA GLY A 371 -32.73 2.17 25.82
C GLY A 371 -31.20 2.05 25.90
N PHE A 372 -30.45 2.71 25.02
CA PHE A 372 -28.99 2.75 25.05
C PHE A 372 -28.51 4.13 25.49
N PHE A 373 -28.11 4.22 26.77
CA PHE A 373 -27.64 5.46 27.40
C PHE A 373 -28.56 6.68 27.17
N GLU A 374 -29.89 6.48 27.25
CA GLU A 374 -30.91 7.55 27.12
C GLU A 374 -30.86 8.28 25.78
N GLY A 375 -30.49 7.57 24.70
CA GLY A 375 -30.47 8.12 23.34
C GLY A 375 -29.28 9.04 23.04
N ARG A 376 -28.31 9.19 23.96
CA ARG A 376 -27.15 10.09 23.80
C ARG A 376 -26.29 9.82 22.56
N TYR A 377 -26.34 8.62 21.99
CA TYR A 377 -25.55 8.21 20.82
C TYR A 377 -26.36 8.09 19.53
N LYS A 378 -27.63 8.51 19.53
CA LYS A 378 -28.55 8.35 18.40
C LYS A 378 -28.03 8.91 17.08
N ASP A 379 -27.43 10.10 17.13
CA ASP A 379 -26.87 10.78 15.96
C ASP A 379 -25.34 10.67 15.88
N LYS A 380 -24.73 9.84 16.74
CA LYS A 380 -23.28 9.69 16.89
C LYS A 380 -22.76 8.33 16.43
N VAL A 381 -23.55 7.56 15.71
CA VAL A 381 -23.19 6.23 15.21
C VAL A 381 -23.36 6.15 13.70
N ILE A 382 -22.42 5.47 13.04
CA ILE A 382 -22.50 5.14 11.61
C ILE A 382 -22.26 3.65 11.38
N GLN A 383 -22.84 3.12 10.31
CA GLN A 383 -22.62 1.76 9.82
C GLN A 383 -21.79 1.82 8.53
N VAL A 384 -20.68 1.08 8.50
CA VAL A 384 -19.72 1.04 7.38
C VAL A 384 -19.66 -0.39 6.83
N ASP A 385 -20.40 -0.61 5.75
CA ASP A 385 -20.44 -1.86 4.99
C ASP A 385 -20.89 -1.62 3.53
N SER A 386 -20.99 -2.70 2.76
CA SER A 386 -21.35 -2.69 1.34
C SER A 386 -22.86 -2.53 1.06
N SER A 387 -23.70 -2.28 2.07
CA SER A 387 -25.15 -2.14 1.87
C SER A 387 -25.58 -0.76 1.37
N ARG A 388 -24.72 0.26 1.47
CA ARG A 388 -24.97 1.63 1.00
C ARG A 388 -24.45 1.81 -0.42
N THR A 389 -25.16 2.60 -1.22
CA THR A 389 -24.77 2.90 -2.61
C THR A 389 -25.09 4.35 -2.97
N GLY A 390 -24.33 4.93 -3.89
CA GLY A 390 -24.59 6.29 -4.38
C GLY A 390 -24.27 7.36 -3.33
N ALA A 391 -25.16 8.35 -3.18
CA ALA A 391 -24.93 9.49 -2.29
C ALA A 391 -24.74 9.09 -0.82
N ASP A 392 -25.47 8.07 -0.35
CA ASP A 392 -25.35 7.55 1.02
C ASP A 392 -23.96 6.94 1.29
N GLU A 393 -23.34 6.34 0.28
CA GLU A 393 -21.99 5.78 0.38
C GLU A 393 -20.95 6.90 0.46
N GLU A 394 -21.09 7.95 -0.36
CA GLU A 394 -20.21 9.12 -0.34
C GLU A 394 -20.27 9.85 1.01
N GLU A 395 -21.46 10.07 1.56
CA GLU A 395 -21.65 10.69 2.88
C GLU A 395 -21.02 9.83 3.99
N MET A 396 -21.26 8.52 3.97
CA MET A 396 -20.66 7.59 4.93
C MET A 396 -19.13 7.63 4.88
N ILE A 397 -18.54 7.63 3.68
CA ILE A 397 -17.10 7.73 3.49
C ILE A 397 -16.57 9.06 4.03
N GLU A 398 -17.25 10.17 3.74
CA GLU A 398 -16.84 11.49 4.21
C GLU A 398 -16.85 11.56 5.75
N ARG A 399 -17.91 11.07 6.40
CA ARG A 399 -18.00 11.01 7.86
C ARG A 399 -16.92 10.11 8.46
N LEU A 400 -16.67 8.95 7.87
CA LEU A 400 -15.60 8.05 8.32
C LEU A 400 -14.21 8.70 8.21
N LEU A 401 -13.93 9.41 7.12
CA LEU A 401 -12.67 10.13 6.94
C LEU A 401 -12.49 11.28 7.94
N LYS A 402 -13.60 11.86 8.42
CA LYS A 402 -13.63 12.95 9.40
C LYS A 402 -13.83 12.46 10.84
N VAL A 403 -13.91 11.15 11.11
CA VAL A 403 -14.32 10.63 12.42
C VAL A 403 -13.44 11.12 13.58
N GLU A 404 -12.15 11.34 13.33
CA GLU A 404 -11.19 11.87 14.31
C GLU A 404 -11.24 13.40 14.45
N HIS A 405 -11.96 14.10 13.56
CA HIS A 405 -12.09 15.55 13.58
C HIS A 405 -13.03 16.00 14.72
N PRO A 406 -12.69 17.04 15.51
CA PRO A 406 -13.50 17.48 16.64
C PRO A 406 -14.93 17.94 16.27
N GLU A 407 -15.12 18.44 15.05
CA GLU A 407 -16.41 18.94 14.54
C GLU A 407 -17.33 17.83 14.02
N GLU A 408 -16.80 16.64 13.74
CA GLU A 408 -17.60 15.50 13.30
C GLU A 408 -18.29 14.88 14.54
N PRO A 409 -19.62 14.70 14.57
CA PRO A 409 -20.31 14.17 15.75
C PRO A 409 -20.16 12.66 15.97
N THR A 410 -19.74 11.89 14.96
CA THR A 410 -19.63 10.42 15.05
C THR A 410 -18.66 9.99 16.16
N GLU A 411 -19.13 9.15 17.08
CA GLU A 411 -18.32 8.55 18.15
C GLU A 411 -18.26 7.02 18.05
N ILE A 412 -19.17 6.38 17.30
CA ILE A 412 -19.23 4.92 17.14
C ILE A 412 -19.29 4.57 15.66
N VAL A 413 -18.41 3.66 15.23
CA VAL A 413 -18.37 3.11 13.87
C VAL A 413 -18.66 1.61 13.96
N ILE A 414 -19.75 1.16 13.34
CA ILE A 414 -20.07 -0.26 13.21
C ILE A 414 -19.53 -0.73 11.86
N HIS A 415 -18.65 -1.72 11.86
CA HIS A 415 -18.00 -2.23 10.66
C HIS A 415 -18.28 -3.71 10.44
N VAL A 416 -18.55 -4.09 9.19
CA VAL A 416 -18.60 -5.49 8.75
C VAL A 416 -17.36 -5.74 7.90
N ASN A 417 -16.57 -6.75 8.26
CA ASN A 417 -15.44 -7.17 7.43
C ASN A 417 -15.98 -7.61 6.05
N MET A 418 -15.56 -6.90 4.99
CA MET A 418 -15.92 -7.16 3.60
C MET A 418 -15.14 -8.31 2.98
#